data_AF-A0A962T0K1-F1
#
_entry.id   AF-A0A962T0K1-F1
#
_cell.length_a   1.000
_cell.length_b   1.000
_cell.length_c   1.000
_cell.angle_alpha   90.00
_cell.angle_beta   90.00
_cell.angle_gamma   90.00
#
_symmetry.space_group_name_H-M   'P 1'
#
loop_
_entity.id
_entity.type
_entity.pdbx_description
1 polymer ?
#
loop_
_entity_poly.entity_id
_entity_poly.type
_entity_poly.pdbx_seq_one_letter_code
_entity_poly.pdbx_strand_id
1 'polypeptide(L)' 'TAIAIRTAVIKDGVLHVQAGAGIVADSVPESEWQETMNKGRALFRAAALAERGLDEPRAVERP' A
#
# COMPACT_ATOMS: atom_id res chain seq x y z
N THR A 1 4.32 13.94 -16.92
CA THR A 1 5.16 12.87 -16.32
C THR A 1 4.95 12.86 -14.81
N ALA A 2 5.04 11.69 -14.18
CA ALA A 2 4.93 11.52 -12.72
C ALA A 2 6.04 10.62 -12.18
N ILE A 3 6.35 10.71 -10.89
CA ILE A 3 7.30 9.83 -10.21
C ILE A 3 6.61 8.49 -9.92
N ALA A 4 7.26 7.36 -10.23
CA ALA A 4 6.74 6.01 -10.02
C ALA A 4 6.81 5.57 -8.54
N ILE A 5 6.13 6.31 -7.66
CA ILE A 5 5.90 5.96 -6.25
C ILE A 5 4.43 5.63 -6.03
N ARG A 6 4.11 4.88 -4.96
CA ARG A 6 2.75 4.33 -4.76
C ARG A 6 2.26 3.61 -6.02
N THR A 7 3.17 2.90 -6.68
CA THR A 7 2.91 2.12 -7.89
C THR A 7 3.11 0.66 -7.57
N ALA A 8 2.28 -0.21 -8.16
CA ALA A 8 2.48 -1.64 -8.12
C ALA A 8 2.68 -2.16 -9.54
N VAL A 9 3.56 -3.16 -9.71
CA VAL A 9 3.82 -3.82 -10.99
C VAL A 9 3.39 -5.28 -10.86
N ILE A 10 2.52 -5.72 -11.76
CA ILE A 10 2.11 -7.13 -11.82
C ILE A 10 2.92 -7.82 -12.90
N LYS A 11 3.61 -8.89 -12.53
CA LYS A 11 4.37 -9.74 -13.46
C LYS A 11 4.21 -11.20 -13.04
N ASP A 12 3.92 -12.08 -13.99
CA ASP A 12 3.79 -13.52 -13.76
C ASP A 12 2.80 -13.87 -12.62
N GLY A 13 1.71 -13.10 -12.51
CA GLY A 13 0.70 -13.25 -11.46
C GLY A 13 1.12 -12.73 -10.08
N VAL A 14 2.30 -12.13 -9.94
CA VAL A 14 2.81 -11.59 -8.67
C VAL A 14 2.73 -10.07 -8.67
N LEU A 15 2.16 -9.51 -7.59
CA LEU A 15 2.12 -8.07 -7.34
C LEU A 15 3.40 -7.62 -6.63
N HIS A 16 4.23 -6.84 -7.32
CA HIS A 16 5.42 -6.22 -6.77
C HIS A 16 5.13 -4.78 -6.32
N VAL A 17 5.46 -4.49 -5.06
CA VAL A 17 5.31 -3.16 -4.46
C VAL A 17 6.65 -2.72 -3.90
N GLN A 18 7.11 -1.54 -4.32
CA GLN A 18 8.30 -0.90 -3.76
C GLN A 18 7.90 0.30 -2.91
N ALA A 19 8.45 0.36 -1.70
CA ALA A 19 8.35 1.50 -0.80
C ALA A 19 9.72 1.75 -0.16
N GLY A 20 9.92 2.96 0.35
CA GLY A 20 11.11 3.33 1.10
C GLY A 20 10.87 4.53 2.00
N ALA A 21 11.92 4.89 2.73
CA ALA A 21 11.96 6.01 3.65
C ALA A 21 13.16 6.93 3.34
N GLY A 22 13.05 8.20 3.72
CA GLY A 22 14.14 9.15 3.63
C GLY A 22 14.91 9.16 4.95
N ILE A 23 16.15 8.70 4.94
CA ILE A 23 16.98 8.63 6.16
C ILE A 23 17.66 9.98 6.42
N VAL A 24 17.55 10.46 7.65
CA VAL A 24 18.24 11.65 8.18
C VAL A 24 19.07 11.29 9.42
N ALA A 25 19.83 12.25 9.94
CA ALA A 25 20.81 12.00 11.01
C ALA A 25 20.19 11.46 12.32
N ASP A 26 18.95 11.84 12.60
CA ASP A 26 18.17 11.48 13.77
C ASP A 26 17.11 10.40 13.50
N SER A 27 17.12 9.79 12.31
CA SER A 27 16.20 8.71 11.96
C SER A 27 16.33 7.53 12.91
N VAL A 28 15.18 6.98 13.31
CA VAL A 28 15.10 5.77 14.12
C VAL A 28 14.77 4.58 13.21
N PRO A 29 15.65 3.57 13.08
CA PRO A 29 15.47 2.48 12.11
C PRO A 29 14.10 1.80 12.16
N GLU A 30 13.57 1.57 13.36
CA GLU A 30 12.27 0.94 13.57
C GLU A 30 11.12 1.83 13.05
N SER A 31 11.17 3.13 13.29
CA SER A 31 10.16 4.08 12.81
C SER A 31 10.16 4.16 11.28
N GLU A 32 11.33 4.20 10.65
CA GLU A 32 11.48 4.27 9.18
C GLU A 32 11.01 2.99 8.49
N TRP A 33 11.25 1.85 9.12
CA TRP A 33 10.70 0.57 8.69
C TRP A 33 9.17 0.57 8.73
N GLN A 34 8.57 1.01 9.84
CA GLN A 34 7.12 1.12 9.96
C GLN A 34 6.53 2.09 8.95
N GLU A 35 7.18 3.23 8.69
CA GLU A 35 6.78 4.17 7.65
C GLU A 35 6.77 3.51 6.27
N THR A 36 7.85 2.80 5.92
CA THR A 36 7.98 2.09 4.65
C THR A 36 6.86 1.06 4.47
N MET A 37 6.58 0.27 5.51
CA MET A 37 5.48 -0.70 5.51
C MET A 37 4.12 -0.03 5.38
N ASN A 38 3.88 1.08 6.07
CA ASN A 38 2.65 1.85 5.97
C ASN A 38 2.42 2.45 4.57
N LYS A 39 3.49 2.89 3.89
CA LYS A 39 3.42 3.35 2.49
C LYS A 39 3.05 2.21 1.54
N GLY A 40 3.66 1.03 1.70
CA GLY A 40 3.33 -0.15 0.90
C GLY A 40 1.91 -0.68 1.14
N ARG A 41 1.43 -0.64 2.39
CA ARG A 41 0.13 -1.18 2.81
C ARG A 41 -1.07 -0.64 2.04
N ALA A 42 -1.00 0.61 1.58
CA ALA A 42 -2.08 1.21 0.80
C ALA A 42 -2.34 0.44 -0.51
N LEU A 43 -1.29 -0.02 -1.19
CA LEU A 43 -1.41 -0.76 -2.44
C LEU A 43 -1.96 -2.17 -2.20
N PHE A 44 -1.52 -2.84 -1.14
CA PHE A 44 -2.10 -4.13 -0.76
C PHE A 44 -3.58 -4.02 -0.38
N ARG A 45 -3.99 -2.96 0.32
CA ARG A 45 -5.42 -2.70 0.59
C ARG A 45 -6.20 -2.47 -0.70
N ALA A 46 -5.66 -1.69 -1.63
CA ALA A 46 -6.30 -1.43 -2.91
C ALA A 46 -6.47 -2.73 -3.72
N ALA A 47 -5.43 -3.57 -3.78
CA ALA A 47 -5.48 -4.88 -4.42
C ALA A 47 -6.55 -5.78 -3.77
N ALA A 48 -6.58 -5.86 -2.43
CA ALA A 48 -7.58 -6.66 -1.72
C ALA A 48 -9.03 -6.16 -1.92
N LEU A 49 -9.23 -4.85 -2.09
CA LEU A 49 -10.54 -4.29 -2.45
C LEU A 49 -10.92 -4.63 -3.89
N ALA A 50 -9.98 -4.53 -4.83
CA ALA A 50 -10.21 -4.89 -6.22
C ALA A 50 -10.57 -6.38 -6.38
N GLU A 51 -9.87 -7.27 -5.66
CA GLU A 51 -10.15 -8.71 -5.62
C GLU A 51 -11.55 -9.03 -5.08
N ARG A 52 -12.03 -8.28 -4.07
CA ARG A 52 -13.38 -8.47 -3.50
C ARG A 52 -14.51 -7.95 -4.40
N GLY A 53 -14.18 -7.16 -5.41
CA GLY A 53 -15.18 -6.44 -6.22
C GLY A 53 -15.60 -5.12 -5.57
N LEU A 54 -15.86 -4.11 -6.41
CA LEU A 54 -16.20 -2.74 -5.97
C LEU A 54 -17.69 -2.56 -5.62
N ASP A 55 -18.50 -3.60 -5.83
CA ASP A 55 -19.96 -3.56 -5.75
C ASP A 55 -20.54 -4.09 -4.43
N GLU A 56 -19.71 -4.34 -3.40
CA GLU A 56 -20.24 -4.67 -2.08
C GLU A 56 -21.04 -3.47 -1.52
N PRO A 57 -22.35 -3.60 -1.24
CA PRO A 57 -23.10 -2.54 -0.62
C PRO A 57 -22.48 -2.30 0.75
N ARG A 58 -22.08 -1.03 1.02
CA ARG A 58 -21.71 -0.56 2.37
C ARG A 58 -22.67 -1.21 3.34
N ALA A 59 -22.16 -2.00 4.28
CA ALA A 59 -22.97 -2.59 5.34
C ALA A 59 -23.73 -1.44 6.01
N VAL A 60 -25.00 -1.26 5.63
CA VAL A 60 -25.93 -0.38 6.32
C VAL A 60 -26.07 -1.04 7.69
N GLU A 61 -25.62 -0.33 8.72
CA GLU A 61 -25.78 -0.73 10.12
C GLU A 61 -27.21 -1.24 10.30
N ARG A 62 -27.33 -2.55 10.57
CA ARG A 62 -28.60 -3.12 10.95
C ARG A 62 -28.93 -2.62 12.36
N PRO A 63 -30.20 -2.25 12.63
CA PRO A 63 -30.63 -1.67 13.89
C PRO A 63 -30.42 -2.60 15.09
#